data_AF-A0A9D7IUH3-F1
#
_entry.id   AF-A0A9D7IUH3-F1
#
_cell.length_a   1.000
_cell.length_b   1.000
_cell.length_c   1.000
_cell.angle_alpha   90.00
_cell.angle_beta   90.00
_cell.angle_gamma   90.00
#
_symmetry.space_group_name_H-M   'P 1'
#
loop_
_entity.id
_entity.type
_entity.pdbx_description
1 polymer ?
#
loop_
_entity_poly.entity_id
_entity_poly.type
_entity_poly.pdbx_seq_one_letter_code
_entity_poly.pdbx_strand_id
1 'polypeptide(L)'
;MYYKILFSIAALWNIAAAVMLIVNPEFMLGRLGIVDPAARLLARSFASSVGTWGIGYAMIAYDRVRFRDFAWLGVLSKSIFFTIYAVYFVWGMIGGAAFVPAVADLIFALLFAEFLVRSRRETRG
;
A
#
# COMPACT_ATOMS: atom_id res chain seq x y z
N MET A 1 -1.93 20.49 7.45
CA MET A 1 -3.21 19.83 7.10
C MET A 1 -3.01 18.75 6.03
N TYR A 2 -2.44 19.08 4.86
CA TYR A 2 -2.25 18.18 3.71
C TYR A 2 -1.69 16.79 4.06
N TYR A 3 -0.49 16.70 4.65
CA TYR A 3 0.12 15.40 4.94
C TYR A 3 -0.68 14.53 5.92
N LYS A 4 -1.40 15.14 6.87
CA LYS A 4 -2.28 14.38 7.77
C LYS A 4 -3.38 13.68 6.98
N ILE A 5 -4.04 14.41 6.08
CA ILE A 5 -5.09 13.85 5.21
C ILE A 5 -4.51 12.76 4.29
N LEU A 6 -3.35 13.01 3.68
CA LEU A 6 -2.67 12.03 2.82
C LEU A 6 -2.46 10.69 3.55
N PHE A 7 -1.84 10.72 4.74
CA PHE A 7 -1.58 9.50 5.49
C PHE A 7 -2.85 8.86 6.07
N SER A 8 -3.89 9.65 6.40
CA SER A 8 -5.20 9.12 6.78
C SER A 8 -5.89 8.39 5.62
N ILE A 9 -5.84 8.94 4.40
CA ILE A 9 -6.38 8.28 3.21
C ILE A 9 -5.60 7.00 2.91
N ALA A 10 -4.27 7.04 2.98
CA ALA A 10 -3.44 5.86 2.78
C ALA A 10 -3.70 4.78 3.84
N ALA A 11 -3.88 5.17 5.11
CA ALA A 11 -4.26 4.27 6.18
C ALA A 11 -5.61 3.59 5.89
N LEU A 12 -6.62 4.38 5.52
CA LEU A 12 -7.95 3.88 5.18
C LEU A 12 -7.90 2.92 3.97
N TRP A 13 -7.15 3.27 2.94
CA TRP A 13 -6.95 2.42 1.75
C TRP A 13 -6.40 1.04 2.12
N ASN A 14 -5.34 1.00 2.95
CA ASN A 14 -4.71 -0.25 3.35
C ASN A 14 -5.60 -1.05 4.32
N ILE A 15 -6.25 -0.39 5.29
CA ILE A 15 -7.18 -1.06 6.21
C ILE A 15 -8.37 -1.65 5.43
N ALA A 16 -8.95 -0.90 4.50
CA ALA A 16 -10.04 -1.39 3.66
C ALA A 16 -9.61 -2.59 2.81
N ALA A 17 -8.43 -2.54 2.19
CA ALA A 17 -7.86 -3.67 1.46
C ALA A 17 -7.63 -4.89 2.36
N ALA A 18 -7.11 -4.71 3.58
CA ALA A 18 -6.92 -5.79 4.54
C ALA A 18 -8.25 -6.43 4.97
N VAL A 19 -9.25 -5.62 5.31
CA VAL A 19 -10.61 -6.11 5.64
C VAL A 19 -11.20 -6.88 4.47
N MET A 20 -11.05 -6.37 3.25
CA MET A 20 -11.52 -7.01 2.03
C MET A 20 -10.83 -8.37 1.81
N LEU A 21 -9.53 -8.49 2.04
CA LEU A 21 -8.79 -9.75 1.96
C LEU A 21 -9.21 -10.78 3.03
N ILE A 22 -9.58 -10.32 4.23
CA ILE A 22 -10.05 -11.20 5.32
C ILE A 22 -11.44 -11.75 4.99
N VAL A 23 -12.37 -10.86 4.67
CA VAL A 23 -13.80 -11.17 4.51
C VAL A 23 -14.09 -11.80 3.15
N ASN A 24 -13.48 -11.31 2.07
CA ASN A 24 -13.76 -11.73 0.70
C ASN A 24 -12.46 -11.86 -0.14
N PRO A 25 -11.55 -12.79 0.19
CA PRO A 25 -10.29 -12.95 -0.55
C PRO A 25 -10.49 -13.21 -2.06
N GLU A 26 -11.64 -13.77 -2.45
CA GLU A 26 -11.99 -14.08 -3.84
C GLU A 26 -12.02 -12.84 -4.74
N PHE A 27 -12.30 -11.66 -4.20
CA PHE A 27 -12.29 -10.45 -5.01
C PHE A 27 -10.88 -10.11 -5.51
N MET A 28 -9.81 -10.43 -4.77
CA MET A 28 -8.44 -10.31 -5.26
C MET A 28 -8.07 -11.51 -6.12
N LEU A 29 -8.31 -12.73 -5.63
CA LEU A 29 -7.93 -13.97 -6.32
C LEU A 29 -8.58 -14.09 -7.70
N GLY A 30 -9.85 -13.73 -7.82
CA GLY A 30 -10.58 -13.72 -9.09
C GLY A 30 -10.00 -12.72 -10.09
N ARG A 31 -9.49 -11.56 -9.65
CA ARG A 31 -8.77 -10.60 -10.52
C ARG A 31 -7.43 -11.14 -11.00
N LEU A 32 -6.81 -12.01 -10.21
CA LEU A 32 -5.57 -12.70 -10.54
C LEU A 32 -5.81 -14.02 -11.31
N GLY A 33 -7.06 -14.41 -11.55
CA GLY A 33 -7.40 -15.68 -12.19
C GLY A 33 -7.05 -16.92 -11.36
N ILE A 34 -6.86 -16.76 -10.04
CA ILE A 34 -6.45 -17.84 -9.14
C ILE A 34 -7.69 -18.55 -8.59
N VAL A 35 -7.75 -19.87 -8.80
CA VAL A 35 -8.85 -20.74 -8.33
C VAL A 35 -8.43 -21.72 -7.24
N ASP A 36 -7.15 -21.72 -6.85
CA ASP A 36 -6.59 -22.62 -5.83
C ASP A 36 -7.17 -22.30 -4.43
N PRO A 37 -7.84 -23.26 -3.75
CA PRO A 37 -8.34 -23.07 -2.40
C PRO A 37 -7.25 -22.69 -1.38
N ALA A 38 -6.02 -23.19 -1.53
CA ALA A 38 -4.91 -22.87 -0.65
C ALA A 38 -4.48 -21.39 -0.77
N ALA A 39 -4.71 -20.75 -1.92
CA ALA A 39 -4.43 -19.34 -2.11
C ALA A 39 -5.29 -18.42 -1.23
N ARG A 40 -6.44 -18.90 -0.74
CA ARG A 40 -7.27 -18.16 0.23
C ARG A 40 -6.53 -17.93 1.55
N LEU A 41 -5.78 -18.93 2.00
CA LEU A 41 -4.95 -18.79 3.20
C LEU A 41 -3.90 -17.71 2.96
N LEU A 42 -3.18 -17.78 1.83
CA LEU A 42 -2.18 -16.78 1.48
C LEU A 42 -2.76 -15.37 1.36
N ALA A 43 -3.93 -15.19 0.73
CA ALA A 43 -4.60 -13.91 0.62
C ALA A 43 -4.99 -13.33 1.99
N ARG A 44 -5.50 -14.15 2.90
CA ARG A 44 -5.83 -13.74 4.28
C ARG A 44 -4.58 -13.45 5.11
N SER A 45 -3.53 -14.26 4.96
CA SER A 45 -2.25 -14.00 5.58
C SER A 45 -1.64 -12.69 5.08
N PHE A 46 -1.77 -12.37 3.78
CA PHE A 46 -1.32 -11.11 3.20
C PHE A 46 -2.04 -9.90 3.81
N ALA A 47 -3.31 -10.06 4.20
CA ALA A 47 -4.06 -9.01 4.91
C ALA A 47 -3.39 -8.54 6.20
N SER A 48 -2.63 -9.42 6.89
CA SER A 48 -1.87 -9.01 8.08
C SER A 48 -0.84 -7.93 7.74
N SER A 49 -0.07 -8.12 6.67
CA SER A 49 0.92 -7.15 6.21
C SER A 49 0.28 -5.86 5.74
N VAL A 50 -0.76 -5.95 4.91
CA VAL A 50 -1.49 -4.78 4.41
C VAL A 50 -2.12 -4.00 5.58
N GLY A 51 -2.71 -4.69 6.55
CA GLY A 51 -3.29 -4.10 7.74
C GLY A 51 -2.24 -3.41 8.63
N THR A 52 -1.08 -4.03 8.83
CA THR A 52 0.04 -3.43 9.56
C THR A 52 0.51 -2.13 8.90
N TRP A 53 0.60 -2.08 7.57
CA TRP A 53 0.91 -0.82 6.86
C TRP A 53 -0.18 0.23 7.05
N GLY A 54 -1.45 -0.16 7.03
CA GLY A 54 -2.57 0.72 7.34
C GLY A 54 -2.44 1.39 8.71
N ILE A 55 -2.09 0.60 9.74
CA ILE A 55 -1.81 1.11 11.08
C ILE A 55 -0.57 2.03 11.07
N GLY A 56 0.50 1.62 10.39
CA GLY A 56 1.72 2.44 10.25
C GLY A 56 1.42 3.83 9.68
N TYR A 57 0.60 3.92 8.63
CA TYR A 57 0.19 5.20 8.06
C TYR A 57 -0.74 5.99 8.98
N ALA A 58 -1.61 5.33 9.74
CA ALA A 58 -2.43 6.00 10.77
C ALA A 58 -1.56 6.62 11.87
N MET A 59 -0.48 5.93 12.28
CA MET A 59 0.49 6.45 13.23
C MET A 59 1.19 7.70 12.68
N ILE A 60 1.61 7.69 11.41
CA ILE A 60 2.17 8.90 10.76
C ILE A 60 1.14 10.03 10.72
N ALA A 61 -0.14 9.74 10.41
CA ALA A 61 -1.19 10.75 10.39
C ALA A 61 -1.43 11.37 11.77
N TYR A 62 -1.27 10.59 12.85
CA TYR A 62 -1.36 11.04 14.23
C TYR A 62 -0.16 11.93 14.61
N ASP A 63 1.07 11.44 14.41
CA ASP A 63 2.31 12.17 14.69
C ASP A 63 3.34 11.97 13.56
N ARG A 64 3.43 13.00 12.70
CA ARG A 64 4.25 12.99 11.49
C ARG A 64 5.74 13.12 11.77
N VAL A 65 6.12 13.63 12.94
CA VAL A 65 7.53 13.81 13.31
C VAL A 65 8.03 12.52 13.92
N ARG A 66 7.31 11.98 14.91
CA ARG A 66 7.70 10.76 15.63
C ARG A 66 7.75 9.53 14.72
N PHE A 67 6.80 9.38 13.81
CA PHE A 67 6.67 8.19 12.96
C PHE A 67 7.16 8.40 11.53
N ARG A 68 7.89 9.49 11.27
CA ARG A 68 8.35 9.88 9.92
C ARG A 68 9.02 8.74 9.16
N ASP A 69 9.83 7.93 9.83
CA ASP A 69 10.62 6.88 9.18
C ASP A 69 9.77 5.72 8.62
N PHE A 70 8.52 5.56 9.08
CA PHE A 70 7.58 4.62 8.46
C PHE A 70 7.20 5.04 7.05
N ALA A 71 7.28 6.34 6.72
CA ALA A 71 7.07 6.79 5.35
C ALA A 71 8.18 6.26 4.41
N TRP A 72 9.43 6.16 4.87
CA TRP A 72 10.52 5.56 4.06
C TRP A 72 10.23 4.11 3.74
N LEU A 73 9.82 3.34 4.76
CA LEU A 73 9.45 1.95 4.55
C LEU A 73 8.22 1.81 3.64
N GLY A 74 7.27 2.75 3.74
CA GLY A 74 6.11 2.82 2.86
C GLY A 74 6.48 3.10 1.40
N VAL A 75 7.43 4.01 1.14
CA VAL A 75 7.96 4.26 -0.21
C VAL A 75 8.58 2.99 -0.79
N LEU A 76 9.46 2.35 -0.01
CA LEU A 76 10.19 1.16 -0.45
C LEU A 76 9.23 0.01 -0.75
N SER A 77 8.34 -0.33 0.19
CA SER A 77 7.43 -1.47 0.05
C SER A 77 6.47 -1.29 -1.13
N LYS A 78 5.92 -0.08 -1.32
CA LYS A 78 5.01 0.23 -2.43
C LYS A 78 5.71 0.24 -3.77
N SER A 79 6.95 0.73 -3.84
CA SER A 79 7.74 0.70 -5.06
C SER A 79 8.07 -0.74 -5.49
N ILE A 80 8.42 -1.60 -4.53
CA ILE A 80 8.66 -3.03 -4.79
C ILE A 80 7.35 -3.71 -5.25
N PHE A 81 6.25 -3.48 -4.54
CA PHE A 81 4.94 -4.04 -4.89
C PHE A 81 4.52 -3.62 -6.31
N PHE A 82 4.64 -2.33 -6.63
CA PHE A 82 4.36 -1.82 -7.97
C PHE A 82 5.25 -2.48 -9.02
N THR A 83 6.55 -2.59 -8.77
CA THR A 83 7.50 -3.17 -9.73
C THR A 83 7.15 -4.62 -10.05
N ILE A 84 6.81 -5.42 -9.03
CA ILE A 84 6.36 -6.81 -9.21
C ILE A 84 5.11 -6.85 -10.10
N TYR A 85 4.08 -6.08 -9.76
CA TYR A 85 2.83 -6.06 -10.53
C TYR A 85 3.02 -5.53 -11.96
N ALA A 86 3.89 -4.53 -12.15
CA ALA A 86 4.19 -3.95 -13.45
C ALA A 86 4.87 -4.97 -14.39
N VAL A 87 5.84 -5.74 -13.87
CA VAL A 87 6.49 -6.81 -14.64
C VAL A 87 5.47 -7.86 -15.09
N TYR A 88 4.63 -8.34 -14.17
CA TYR A 88 3.59 -9.34 -14.49
C TYR A 88 2.53 -8.80 -15.45
N PHE A 89 2.21 -7.51 -15.37
CA PHE A 89 1.29 -6.85 -16.30
C PHE A 89 1.89 -6.74 -17.71
N VAL A 90 3.16 -6.32 -17.83
CA VAL A 90 3.87 -6.23 -19.12
C VAL A 90 4.05 -7.59 -19.78
N TRP A 91 4.20 -8.66 -18.98
CA TRP A 91 4.23 -10.04 -19.47
C TRP A 91 2.84 -10.60 -19.83
N GLY A 92 1.76 -9.83 -19.63
CA GLY A 92 0.40 -10.27 -19.91
C GLY A 92 -0.13 -11.33 -18.95
N MET A 93 0.53 -11.54 -17.80
CA MET A 93 0.13 -12.56 -16.82
C MET A 93 -1.02 -12.11 -15.91
N ILE A 94 -1.21 -10.79 -15.77
CA ILE A 94 -2.33 -10.21 -15.01
C ILE A 94 -3.07 -9.19 -15.87
N GLY A 95 -4.39 -9.10 -15.67
CA GLY A 95 -5.23 -8.10 -16.34
C GLY A 95 -5.13 -6.72 -15.69
N GLY A 96 -5.63 -5.69 -16.40
CA GLY A 96 -5.59 -4.30 -15.91
C GLY A 96 -6.28 -4.10 -14.56
N ALA A 97 -7.38 -4.82 -14.30
CA ALA A 97 -8.10 -4.75 -13.03
C ALA A 97 -7.24 -5.19 -11.83
N ALA A 98 -6.31 -6.14 -12.01
CA ALA A 98 -5.36 -6.55 -10.97
C ALA A 98 -4.20 -5.57 -10.81
N PHE A 99 -3.89 -4.79 -11.86
CA PHE A 99 -2.80 -3.82 -11.85
C PHE A 99 -3.18 -2.47 -11.21
N VAL A 100 -4.47 -2.09 -11.24
CA VAL A 100 -4.96 -0.81 -10.67
C VAL A 100 -4.49 -0.53 -9.22
N PRO A 101 -4.58 -1.48 -8.26
CA PRO A 101 -4.12 -1.23 -6.90
C PRO A 101 -2.62 -0.92 -6.81
N ALA A 102 -1.80 -1.53 -7.67
CA ALA A 102 -0.37 -1.27 -7.72
C ALA A 102 -0.07 0.17 -8.17
N VAL A 103 -0.83 0.70 -9.13
CA VAL A 103 -0.72 2.10 -9.56
C VAL A 103 -1.11 3.07 -8.44
N ALA A 104 -2.19 2.77 -7.71
CA ALA A 104 -2.59 3.57 -6.55
C ALA A 104 -1.49 3.59 -5.47
N ASP A 105 -0.86 2.44 -5.20
CA ASP A 105 0.26 2.34 -4.27
C ASP A 105 1.50 3.09 -4.75
N LEU A 106 1.79 3.12 -6.05
CA LEU A 106 2.85 3.97 -6.60
C LEU A 106 2.57 5.46 -6.38
N ILE A 107 1.33 5.91 -6.58
CA ILE A 107 0.95 7.31 -6.30
C ILE A 107 1.21 7.63 -4.82
N PHE A 108 0.80 6.77 -3.89
CA PHE A 108 1.11 6.96 -2.48
C PHE A 108 2.62 6.98 -2.21
N ALA A 109 3.40 6.10 -2.83
CA ALA A 109 4.85 6.08 -2.69
C ALA A 109 5.48 7.41 -3.11
N LEU A 110 5.07 7.97 -4.25
CA LEU A 110 5.57 9.26 -4.73
C LEU A 110 5.22 10.40 -3.77
N LEU A 111 3.98 10.42 -3.25
CA LEU A 111 3.53 11.42 -2.28
C LEU A 111 4.24 11.28 -0.92
N PHE A 112 4.57 10.05 -0.50
CA PHE A 112 5.37 9.81 0.70
C PHE A 112 6.82 10.27 0.52
N ALA A 113 7.41 10.05 -0.66
CA ALA A 113 8.73 10.55 -0.99
C ALA A 113 8.74 12.10 -0.96
N GLU A 114 7.71 12.75 -1.49
CA GLU A 114 7.53 14.20 -1.41
C GLU A 114 7.49 14.68 0.05
N PHE A 115 6.69 14.02 0.91
CA PHE A 115 6.63 14.30 2.34
C PHE A 115 8.01 14.19 3.01
N LEU A 116 8.77 13.14 2.71
CA LEU A 116 10.10 12.91 3.29
C LEU A 116 11.12 13.99 2.88
N VAL A 117 11.07 14.43 1.61
CA VAL A 117 11.96 15.47 1.09
C VAL A 117 11.64 16.83 1.72
N ARG A 118 10.35 17.18 1.82
CA ARG A 118 9.92 18.48 2.35
C ARG A 118 10.14 18.59 3.87
N SER A 119 9.79 17.54 4.62
CA SER A 119 10.02 17.52 6.08
C SER A 119 11.49 17.64 6.48
N ARG A 120 12.43 17.18 5.64
CA ARG A 120 13.88 17.33 5.87
C ARG A 120 14.37 18.77 5.68
N ARG A 121 13.72 19.54 4.80
CA ARG A 121 14.09 20.95 4.55
C ARG A 121 13.70 21.84 5.71
N GLU A 122 12.54 21.59 6.32
CA GLU A 122 12.04 22.34 7.48
C GLU A 122 12.87 22.15 8.76
N THR A 123 13.61 21.05 8.89
CA THR A 123 14.49 20.79 10.06
C THR A 123 15.90 21.34 9.91
N ARG A 124 16.27 21.87 8.74
CA ARG A 124 17.63 22.33 8.42
C ARG A 124 17.73 23.84 8.14
N GLY A 125 16.61 24.55 8.08
CA GLY A 125 16.54 26.02 7.96
C GLY A 125 16.09 26.62 9.28
#